data_AF-A0AAD9DLQ0-F1
#
_entry.id   AF-A0AAD9DLQ0-F1
#
_cell.length_a   1.000
_cell.length_b   1.000
_cell.length_c   1.000
_cell.angle_alpha   90.00
_cell.angle_beta   90.00
_cell.angle_gamma   90.00
#
_symmetry.space_group_name_H-M   'P 1'
#
loop_
_entity.id
_entity.type
_entity.pdbx_description
1 polymer ?
#
loop_
_entity_poly.entity_id
_entity_poly.type
_entity_poly.pdbx_seq_one_letter_code
_entity_poly.pdbx_strand_id
1 'polypeptide(L)'
;FGRFFENALLWQSIVMIVTMLIMLNSCTSVRVAAELSTKRRSFTDFDWNYFWLWSRFVDYLQCVLVFTLVAAYVTYLLLDSALFVEMLGFLAVFTEAMLGTPQLYCNYQNKSTEGMSIKMVLMWTSGDTFKTGYFMVTQAPMQFWICGLLQVCVDIAILSQVYYYSRYPQKPASHTTHTTSAKAL
;
A
#
# COMPACT_ATOMS: atom_id res chain seq x y z
N PHE A 1 -21.02 17.25 -18.77
CA PHE A 1 -20.32 18.08 -17.78
C PHE A 1 -19.62 17.15 -16.80
N GLY A 2 -18.37 16.81 -17.07
CA GLY A 2 -17.50 16.16 -16.10
C GLY A 2 -16.16 16.88 -16.19
N ARG A 3 -15.72 17.55 -15.12
CA ARG A 3 -14.35 18.06 -15.09
C ARG A 3 -13.45 16.82 -15.21
N PHE A 4 -12.65 16.76 -16.27
CA PHE A 4 -11.66 15.71 -16.41
C PHE A 4 -10.80 15.72 -15.15
N PHE A 5 -10.81 14.61 -14.41
CA PHE A 5 -9.83 14.40 -13.34
C PHE A 5 -8.44 14.59 -13.90
N GLU A 6 -7.55 15.15 -13.10
CA GLU A 6 -6.21 15.52 -13.56
C GLU A 6 -5.47 14.30 -14.11
N ASN A 7 -4.96 14.41 -15.33
CA ASN A 7 -4.22 13.34 -16.02
C ASN A 7 -3.03 12.82 -15.20
N ALA A 8 -2.52 13.63 -14.27
CA ALA A 8 -1.46 13.25 -13.34
C ALA A 8 -1.87 12.09 -12.41
N LEU A 9 -3.08 12.14 -11.83
CA LEU A 9 -3.63 11.09 -10.97
C LEU A 9 -3.87 9.80 -11.77
N LEU A 10 -4.36 9.94 -13.00
CA LEU A 10 -4.57 8.82 -13.90
C LEU A 10 -3.24 8.11 -14.17
N TRP A 11 -2.19 8.87 -14.49
CA TRP A 11 -0.90 8.26 -14.79
C TRP A 11 -0.22 7.66 -13.55
N GLN A 12 -0.35 8.30 -12.39
CA GLN A 12 0.07 7.73 -11.10
C GLN A 12 -0.59 6.38 -10.85
N SER A 13 -1.92 6.29 -11.02
CA SER A 13 -2.68 5.07 -10.74
C SER A 13 -2.24 3.90 -11.65
N ILE A 14 -2.01 4.15 -12.94
CA ILE A 14 -1.58 3.11 -13.87
C ILE A 14 -0.17 2.62 -13.51
N VAL A 15 0.76 3.54 -13.25
CA VAL A 15 2.13 3.18 -12.84
C VAL A 15 2.12 2.39 -11.52
N MET A 16 1.29 2.78 -10.55
CA MET A 16 1.14 2.03 -9.29
C MET A 16 0.60 0.62 -9.52
N ILE A 17 -0.46 0.47 -10.31
CA ILE A 17 -1.07 -0.84 -10.60
C ILE A 17 -0.04 -1.75 -11.26
N VAL A 18 0.68 -1.27 -12.29
CA VAL A 18 1.72 -2.05 -12.97
C VAL A 18 2.82 -2.48 -11.99
N THR A 19 3.28 -1.56 -11.15
CA THR A 19 4.32 -1.85 -10.15
C THR A 19 3.87 -2.91 -9.14
N MET A 20 2.64 -2.81 -8.63
CA MET A 20 2.07 -3.78 -7.70
C MET A 20 1.91 -5.16 -8.35
N LEU A 21 1.52 -5.21 -9.62
CA LEU A 21 1.45 -6.47 -10.38
C LEU A 21 2.84 -7.10 -10.56
N ILE A 22 3.88 -6.31 -10.84
CA ILE A 22 5.27 -6.80 -10.95
C ILE A 22 5.77 -7.33 -9.60
N MET A 23 5.52 -6.60 -8.52
CA MET A 23 5.89 -7.02 -7.16
C MET A 23 5.20 -8.33 -6.80
N LEU A 24 3.90 -8.45 -7.08
CA LEU A 24 3.14 -9.67 -6.83
C LEU A 24 3.64 -10.83 -7.69
N ASN A 25 3.94 -10.61 -8.97
CA ASN A 25 4.52 -11.64 -9.84
C ASN A 25 5.89 -12.12 -9.30
N SER A 26 6.70 -11.21 -8.77
CA SER A 26 7.99 -11.54 -8.15
C SER A 26 7.82 -12.33 -6.86
N CYS A 27 6.93 -11.88 -5.96
CA CYS A 27 6.64 -12.57 -4.70
C CYS A 27 6.05 -13.96 -4.93
N THR A 28 5.14 -14.10 -5.90
CA THR A 28 4.56 -15.41 -6.27
C THR A 28 5.60 -16.31 -6.92
N SER A 29 6.45 -15.79 -7.80
CA SER A 29 7.55 -16.57 -8.42
C SER A 29 8.54 -17.09 -7.37
N VAL A 30 8.93 -16.26 -6.39
CA VAL A 30 9.80 -16.67 -5.28
C VAL A 30 9.11 -17.68 -4.37
N ARG A 31 7.83 -17.46 -4.03
CA ARG A 31 7.05 -18.41 -3.21
C ARG A 31 6.89 -19.76 -3.90
N VAL A 32 6.61 -19.78 -5.21
CA VAL A 32 6.52 -21.01 -6.01
C VAL A 32 7.87 -21.71 -6.10
N ALA A 33 8.97 -20.96 -6.22
CA ALA A 33 10.31 -21.53 -6.20
C ALA A 33 10.69 -22.13 -4.83
N ALA A 34 10.19 -21.56 -3.73
CA ALA A 34 10.38 -22.08 -2.37
C ALA A 34 9.46 -23.29 -2.06
N GLU A 35 8.23 -23.31 -2.59
CA GLU A 35 7.22 -24.36 -2.42
C GLU A 35 7.31 -25.47 -3.49
N LEU A 36 8.50 -26.07 -3.64
CA LEU A 36 8.73 -27.15 -4.63
C LEU A 36 8.00 -28.49 -4.32
N SER A 37 7.24 -28.60 -3.22
CA SER A 37 6.72 -29.90 -2.73
C SER A 37 5.25 -30.00 -2.29
N THR A 38 4.42 -28.95 -2.31
CA THR A 38 3.04 -29.07 -1.79
C THR A 38 1.97 -28.77 -2.84
N LYS A 39 1.40 -29.85 -3.39
CA LYS A 39 0.12 -29.97 -4.14
C LYS A 39 -0.38 -28.69 -4.84
N ARG A 40 -0.18 -28.63 -6.17
CA ARG A 40 -0.74 -27.62 -7.10
C ARG A 40 -2.28 -27.65 -7.06
N ARG A 41 -2.91 -26.68 -6.40
CA ARG A 41 -4.38 -26.56 -6.30
C ARG A 41 -4.90 -25.45 -7.22
N SER A 42 -6.11 -25.64 -7.75
CA SER A 42 -6.74 -24.80 -8.76
C SER A 42 -8.01 -24.15 -8.20
N PHE A 43 -8.37 -22.99 -8.77
CA PHE A 43 -9.46 -22.05 -8.44
C PHE A 43 -10.88 -22.62 -8.22
N THR A 44 -11.11 -23.92 -8.37
CA THR A 44 -12.45 -24.52 -8.24
C THR A 44 -12.81 -24.96 -6.82
N ASP A 45 -11.89 -24.93 -5.87
CA ASP A 45 -12.23 -25.11 -4.45
C ASP A 45 -12.65 -23.76 -3.85
N PHE A 46 -13.96 -23.55 -3.78
CA PHE A 46 -14.60 -22.35 -3.26
C PHE A 46 -14.59 -22.32 -1.70
N ASP A 47 -13.40 -22.49 -1.11
CA ASP A 47 -13.21 -22.43 0.33
C ASP A 47 -12.81 -21.01 0.75
N TRP A 48 -13.68 -20.34 1.53
CA TRP A 48 -13.46 -18.99 2.06
C TRP A 48 -12.20 -18.87 2.93
N ASN A 49 -11.76 -19.97 3.57
CA ASN A 49 -10.53 -20.01 4.36
C ASN A 49 -9.25 -19.87 3.51
N TYR A 50 -9.31 -20.14 2.20
CA TYR A 50 -8.17 -20.02 1.27
C TYR A 50 -8.34 -18.90 0.25
N PHE A 51 -9.38 -18.07 0.40
CA PHE A 51 -9.69 -16.97 -0.53
C PHE A 51 -8.53 -15.99 -0.71
N TRP A 52 -7.64 -15.83 0.27
CA TRP A 52 -6.46 -14.96 0.17
C TRP A 52 -5.13 -15.70 -0.07
N LEU A 53 -5.15 -17.03 -0.20
CA LEU A 53 -3.94 -17.86 -0.35
C LEU A 53 -3.74 -18.29 -1.82
N TRP A 54 -3.74 -17.31 -2.73
CA TRP A 54 -3.65 -17.55 -4.18
C TRP A 54 -2.32 -18.23 -4.55
N SER A 55 -2.41 -19.44 -5.11
CA SER A 55 -1.24 -20.24 -5.54
C SER A 55 -0.77 -19.91 -6.96
N ARG A 56 -1.61 -19.25 -7.77
CA ARG A 56 -1.29 -18.84 -9.14
C ARG A 56 -1.58 -17.36 -9.34
N PHE A 57 -0.62 -16.63 -9.91
CA PHE A 57 -0.75 -15.21 -10.25
C PHE A 57 -1.91 -14.94 -11.23
N VAL A 58 -2.21 -15.88 -12.12
CA VAL A 58 -3.31 -15.76 -13.11
C VAL A 58 -4.69 -15.68 -12.44
N ASP A 59 -4.92 -16.45 -11.38
CA ASP A 59 -6.21 -16.46 -10.66
C ASP A 59 -6.45 -15.10 -9.97
N TYR A 60 -5.38 -14.51 -9.41
CA TYR A 60 -5.41 -13.16 -8.86
C TYR A 60 -5.75 -12.12 -9.94
N LEU A 61 -5.08 -12.19 -11.10
CA LEU A 61 -5.29 -11.24 -12.19
C LEU A 61 -6.73 -11.30 -12.71
N GLN A 62 -7.31 -12.50 -12.84
CA GLN A 62 -8.71 -12.68 -13.25
C GLN A 62 -9.69 -12.08 -12.24
N CYS A 63 -9.48 -12.32 -10.94
CA CYS A 63 -10.31 -11.73 -9.89
C CYS A 63 -10.25 -10.20 -9.91
N VAL A 64 -9.05 -9.62 -10.01
CA VAL A 64 -8.86 -8.16 -10.09
C VAL A 64 -9.52 -7.60 -11.34
N LEU A 65 -9.35 -8.24 -12.50
CA LEU A 65 -9.95 -7.80 -13.76
C LEU A 65 -11.49 -7.79 -13.67
N VAL A 66 -12.09 -8.87 -13.15
CA VAL A 66 -13.55 -8.93 -12.96
C VAL A 66 -14.02 -7.83 -12.02
N PHE A 67 -13.37 -7.66 -10.86
CA PHE A 67 -13.70 -6.59 -9.92
C PHE A 67 -13.60 -5.20 -10.57
N THR A 68 -12.52 -4.92 -11.31
CA THR A 68 -12.32 -3.66 -12.01
C THR A 68 -13.40 -3.41 -13.07
N LEU A 69 -13.78 -4.43 -13.86
CA LEU A 69 -14.85 -4.29 -14.86
C LEU A 69 -16.20 -3.99 -14.21
N VAL A 70 -16.55 -4.69 -13.12
CA VAL A 70 -17.79 -4.42 -12.38
C VAL A 70 -17.78 -3.01 -11.78
N ALA A 71 -16.69 -2.61 -11.14
CA ALA A 71 -16.54 -1.27 -10.57
C ALA A 71 -16.62 -0.18 -11.65
N ALA A 72 -15.98 -0.39 -12.80
CA ALA A 72 -16.03 0.54 -13.93
C ALA A 72 -17.44 0.65 -14.51
N TYR A 73 -18.17 -0.47 -14.63
CA TYR A 73 -19.55 -0.48 -15.09
C TYR A 73 -20.48 0.28 -14.15
N VAL A 74 -20.38 0.04 -12.84
CA VAL A 74 -21.16 0.78 -11.82
C VAL A 74 -20.82 2.28 -11.85
N THR A 75 -19.53 2.61 -11.96
CA THR A 75 -19.06 4.00 -12.05
C THR A 75 -19.59 4.69 -13.30
N TYR A 76 -19.64 3.99 -14.44
CA TYR A 76 -20.18 4.52 -15.69
C TYR A 76 -21.67 4.84 -15.57
N LEU A 77 -22.47 3.97 -14.92
CA LEU A 77 -23.89 4.22 -14.70
C LEU A 77 -24.18 5.38 -13.76
N LEU A 78 -23.30 5.64 -12.79
CA LEU A 78 -23.48 6.65 -11.75
C LEU A 78 -22.67 7.94 -12.00
N LEU A 79 -22.08 8.08 -13.19
CA LEU A 79 -21.17 9.19 -13.52
C LEU A 79 -21.87 10.56 -13.56
N ASP A 80 -23.17 10.59 -13.87
CA ASP A 80 -23.96 11.82 -13.87
C ASP A 80 -24.25 12.36 -12.45
N SER A 81 -24.06 11.54 -11.41
CA SER A 81 -24.25 11.98 -10.02
C SER A 81 -22.99 12.63 -9.47
N ALA A 82 -23.01 13.95 -9.31
CA ALA A 82 -21.90 14.72 -8.72
C ALA A 82 -21.53 14.21 -7.31
N LEU A 83 -22.53 13.88 -6.47
CA LEU A 83 -22.31 13.35 -5.13
C LEU A 83 -21.57 12.01 -5.15
N PHE A 84 -21.87 11.13 -6.12
CA PHE A 84 -21.18 9.84 -6.25
C PHE A 84 -19.71 10.05 -6.61
N VAL A 85 -19.43 10.93 -7.57
CA VAL A 85 -18.07 11.23 -8.03
C VAL A 85 -17.24 11.90 -6.93
N GLU A 86 -17.82 12.84 -6.18
CA GLU A 86 -17.16 13.50 -5.05
C GLU A 86 -16.83 12.52 -3.92
N MET A 87 -17.79 11.69 -3.51
CA MET A 87 -17.59 10.67 -2.48
C MET A 87 -16.55 9.64 -2.87
N LEU A 88 -16.53 9.19 -4.13
CA LEU A 88 -15.54 8.25 -4.64
C LEU A 88 -14.14 8.87 -4.65
N GLY A 89 -14.02 10.13 -5.04
CA GLY A 89 -12.78 10.90 -4.93
C GLY A 89 -12.31 11.08 -3.48
N PHE A 90 -13.20 11.43 -2.57
CA PHE A 90 -12.89 11.54 -1.14
C PHE A 90 -12.40 10.21 -0.56
N LEU A 91 -13.13 9.13 -0.80
CA LEU A 91 -12.76 7.79 -0.31
C LEU A 91 -11.41 7.33 -0.86
N ALA A 92 -11.11 7.64 -2.13
CA ALA A 92 -9.83 7.30 -2.74
C ALA A 92 -8.66 8.00 -2.02
N VAL A 93 -8.71 9.32 -1.87
CA VAL A 93 -7.62 10.09 -1.23
C VAL A 93 -7.57 9.84 0.27
N PHE A 94 -8.72 9.60 0.91
CA PHE A 94 -8.77 9.20 2.33
C PHE A 94 -8.11 7.84 2.55
N THR A 95 -8.36 6.87 1.68
CA THR A 95 -7.68 5.56 1.73
C THR A 95 -6.18 5.73 1.53
N GLU A 96 -5.76 6.57 0.58
CA GLU A 96 -4.35 6.91 0.36
C GLU A 96 -3.69 7.47 1.63
N ALA A 97 -4.32 8.45 2.28
CA ALA A 97 -3.83 9.04 3.53
C ALA A 97 -3.75 8.02 4.69
N MET A 98 -4.68 7.06 4.74
CA MET A 98 -4.67 6.02 5.77
C MET A 98 -3.55 4.98 5.61
N LEU A 99 -2.95 4.83 4.42
CA LEU A 99 -1.89 3.84 4.20
C LEU A 99 -0.62 4.11 5.03
N GLY A 100 -0.32 5.38 5.35
CA GLY A 100 0.83 5.75 6.19
C GLY A 100 0.61 5.49 7.69
N THR A 101 -0.64 5.57 8.16
CA THR A 101 -1.00 5.41 9.58
C THR A 101 -0.61 4.07 10.22
N PRO A 102 -0.87 2.89 9.62
CA PRO A 102 -0.45 1.62 10.22
C PRO A 102 1.08 1.53 10.32
N GLN A 103 1.79 2.10 9.36
CA GLN A 103 3.26 2.14 9.40
C GLN A 103 3.76 3.02 10.55
N LEU A 104 3.14 4.19 10.76
CA LEU A 104 3.40 5.08 11.91
C LEU A 104 3.15 4.35 13.24
N TYR A 105 2.05 3.60 13.33
CA TYR A 105 1.68 2.84 14.53
C TYR A 105 2.69 1.72 14.83
N CYS A 106 3.03 0.90 13.85
CA CYS A 106 4.00 -0.18 14.01
C CYS A 106 5.38 0.35 14.43
N ASN A 107 5.84 1.46 13.83
CA ASN A 107 7.10 2.09 14.20
C ASN A 107 7.08 2.61 15.65
N TYR A 108 5.96 3.22 16.06
CA TYR A 108 5.79 3.64 17.45
C TYR A 108 5.79 2.47 18.44
N GLN A 109 5.09 1.38 18.12
CA GLN A 109 5.00 0.19 18.98
C GLN A 109 6.34 -0.52 19.10
N ASN A 110 7.04 -0.72 17.98
CA ASN A 110 8.31 -1.46 17.94
C ASN A 110 9.50 -0.63 18.40
N LYS A 111 9.37 0.70 18.46
CA LYS A 111 10.45 1.66 18.77
C LYS A 111 11.73 1.43 17.96
N SER A 112 11.57 0.85 16.78
CA SER A 112 12.64 0.43 15.88
C SER A 112 12.14 0.52 14.45
N THR A 113 13.01 1.00 13.57
CA THR A 113 12.76 1.14 12.13
C THR A 113 13.46 0.04 11.32
N GLU A 114 13.67 -1.13 11.92
CA GLU A 114 14.17 -2.29 11.19
C GLU A 114 13.25 -2.64 10.02
N GLY A 115 13.80 -2.62 8.80
CA GLY A 115 13.08 -2.89 7.55
C GLY A 115 12.63 -1.65 6.76
N MET A 116 12.74 -0.44 7.32
CA MET A 116 12.36 0.79 6.62
C MET A 116 13.58 1.58 6.12
N SER A 117 13.67 1.77 4.80
CA SER A 117 14.75 2.56 4.18
C SER A 117 14.48 4.05 4.30
N ILE A 118 15.37 4.80 4.94
CA ILE A 118 15.30 6.28 5.05
C ILE A 118 15.15 6.93 3.67
N LYS A 119 15.83 6.40 2.65
CA LYS A 119 15.77 6.94 1.28
C LYS A 119 14.38 6.77 0.66
N MET A 120 13.73 5.63 0.88
CA MET A 120 12.34 5.41 0.48
C MET A 120 11.43 6.41 1.20
N VAL A 121 11.68 6.61 2.49
CA VAL A 121 10.95 7.53 3.37
C VAL A 121 11.23 9.02 3.07
N LEU A 122 12.24 9.36 2.28
CA LEU A 122 12.40 10.73 1.78
C LEU A 122 11.70 10.90 0.43
N MET A 123 11.75 9.86 -0.41
CA MET A 123 11.14 9.88 -1.73
C MET A 123 9.62 10.00 -1.66
N TRP A 124 8.93 9.24 -0.80
CA TRP A 124 7.47 9.30 -0.66
C TRP A 124 6.97 10.69 -0.20
N THR A 125 7.47 11.24 0.92
CA THR A 125 7.24 12.59 1.42
C THR A 125 7.49 13.65 0.37
N SER A 126 8.55 13.51 -0.43
CA SER A 126 8.80 14.45 -1.53
C SER A 126 7.70 14.36 -2.59
N GLY A 127 7.31 13.14 -2.99
CA GLY A 127 6.22 12.91 -3.93
C GLY A 127 4.88 13.47 -3.44
N ASP A 128 4.55 13.24 -2.17
CA ASP A 128 3.29 13.68 -1.57
C ASP A 128 3.24 15.20 -1.35
N THR A 129 4.39 15.81 -1.06
CA THR A 129 4.55 17.27 -1.03
C THR A 129 4.34 17.89 -2.41
N PHE A 130 4.98 17.32 -3.45
CA PHE A 130 4.82 17.79 -4.83
C PHE A 130 3.39 17.59 -5.35
N LYS A 131 2.77 16.45 -5.05
CA LYS A 131 1.37 16.15 -5.42
C LYS A 131 0.39 17.12 -4.76
N THR A 132 0.56 17.38 -3.47
CA THR A 132 -0.28 18.35 -2.74
C THR A 132 -0.09 19.76 -3.28
N GLY A 133 1.16 20.16 -3.56
CA GLY A 133 1.47 21.45 -4.19
C GLY A 133 0.84 21.60 -5.57
N TYR A 134 0.85 20.53 -6.39
CA TYR A 134 0.18 20.51 -7.69
C TYR A 134 -1.32 20.79 -7.56
N PHE A 135 -2.02 20.09 -6.64
CA PHE A 135 -3.45 20.30 -6.39
C PHE A 135 -3.82 21.70 -5.90
N MET A 136 -2.93 22.34 -5.14
CA MET A 136 -3.12 23.73 -4.70
C MET A 136 -3.02 24.71 -5.89
N VAL A 137 -2.06 24.49 -6.79
CA VAL A 137 -1.87 25.36 -7.96
C VAL A 137 -2.98 25.19 -8.99
N THR A 138 -3.46 23.97 -9.20
CA THR A 138 -4.52 23.67 -10.17
C THR A 138 -5.94 23.95 -9.66
N GLN A 139 -6.09 24.43 -8.41
CA GLN A 139 -7.39 24.71 -7.78
C GLN A 139 -8.31 23.49 -7.79
N ALA A 140 -7.75 22.31 -7.48
CA ALA A 140 -8.49 21.07 -7.35
C ALA A 140 -9.56 21.17 -6.23
N PRO A 141 -10.63 20.34 -6.27
CA PRO A 141 -11.68 20.34 -5.25
C PRO A 141 -11.11 20.22 -3.83
N MET A 142 -11.79 20.82 -2.83
CA MET A 142 -11.21 20.99 -1.49
C MET A 142 -10.73 19.69 -0.83
N GLN A 143 -11.40 18.57 -1.12
CA GLN A 143 -11.03 17.25 -0.62
C GLN A 143 -9.60 16.83 -0.99
N PHE A 144 -9.09 17.20 -2.17
CA PHE A 144 -7.77 16.76 -2.65
C PHE A 144 -6.63 17.41 -1.89
N TRP A 145 -6.70 18.73 -1.67
CA TRP A 145 -5.62 19.43 -0.97
C TRP A 145 -5.70 19.26 0.55
N ILE A 146 -6.91 19.12 1.13
CA ILE A 146 -7.07 18.82 2.57
C ILE A 146 -6.51 17.44 2.89
N CYS A 147 -6.92 16.40 2.16
CA CYS A 147 -6.41 15.05 2.40
C CYS A 147 -4.92 14.93 2.01
N GLY A 148 -4.47 15.62 0.96
CA GLY A 148 -3.04 15.67 0.60
C GLY A 148 -2.18 16.30 1.69
N LEU A 149 -2.64 17.39 2.32
CA LEU A 149 -1.93 17.99 3.45
C LEU A 149 -1.84 17.02 4.65
N LEU A 150 -2.93 16.32 4.96
CA LEU A 150 -2.92 15.29 6.00
C LEU A 150 -1.92 14.17 5.70
N GLN A 151 -1.82 13.73 4.44
CA GLN A 151 -0.83 12.73 4.01
C GLN A 151 0.60 13.23 4.24
N VAL A 152 0.93 14.44 3.78
CA VAL A 152 2.25 15.06 4.02
C VAL A 152 2.56 15.16 5.51
N CYS A 153 1.57 15.49 6.35
CA CYS A 153 1.75 15.51 7.81
C CYS A 153 2.08 14.11 8.37
N VAL A 154 1.40 13.06 7.91
CA VAL A 154 1.68 11.67 8.33
C VAL A 154 3.09 11.26 7.88
N ASP A 155 3.49 11.59 6.65
CA ASP A 155 4.82 11.24 6.14
C ASP A 155 5.94 11.93 6.90
N ILE A 156 5.76 13.22 7.23
CA ILE A 156 6.71 13.96 8.07
C ILE A 156 6.79 13.32 9.47
N ALA A 157 5.66 12.87 10.03
CA ALA A 157 5.66 12.18 11.32
C ALA A 157 6.46 10.87 11.23
N ILE A 158 6.31 10.08 10.18
CA ILE A 158 7.09 8.85 9.99
C ILE A 158 8.58 9.18 9.77
N LEU A 159 8.90 10.17 8.94
CA LEU A 159 10.28 10.62 8.73
C LEU A 159 10.93 11.08 10.05
N SER A 160 10.19 11.77 10.90
CA SER A 160 10.66 12.20 12.21
C SER A 160 10.96 11.02 13.13
N GLN A 161 10.09 10.00 13.16
CA GLN A 161 10.32 8.77 13.92
C GLN A 161 11.55 8.03 13.38
N VAL A 162 11.69 7.92 12.06
CA VAL A 162 12.84 7.25 11.43
C VAL A 162 14.14 7.96 11.75
N TYR A 163 14.17 9.29 11.66
CA TYR A 163 15.35 10.06 12.03
C TYR A 163 15.70 9.89 13.52
N TYR A 164 14.69 9.92 14.39
CA TYR A 164 14.88 9.75 15.83
C TYR A 164 15.42 8.35 16.20
N TYR A 165 14.77 7.28 15.74
CA TYR A 165 15.18 5.90 16.01
C TYR A 165 16.50 5.53 15.33
N SER A 166 16.82 6.11 14.17
CA SER A 166 18.12 5.92 13.52
C SER A 166 19.26 6.62 14.26
N ARG A 167 18.98 7.71 14.99
CA ARG A 167 19.98 8.45 15.77
C ARG A 167 20.21 7.85 17.15
N TYR A 168 19.19 7.24 17.73
CA TYR A 168 19.24 6.51 19.00
C TYR A 168 18.86 5.05 18.78
N PRO A 169 19.73 4.26 18.10
CA PRO A 169 19.48 2.84 17.96
C PRO A 169 19.35 2.24 19.36
N GLN A 170 18.15 1.75 19.69
CA GLN A 170 17.97 0.92 20.86
C GLN A 170 18.85 -0.30 20.63
N LYS A 171 19.88 -0.50 21.46
CA LYS A 171 20.72 -1.70 21.39
C LYS A 171 19.78 -2.91 21.31
N PRO A 172 20.02 -3.87 20.39
CA PRO A 172 19.19 -5.06 20.33
C PRO A 172 19.18 -5.68 21.73
N ALA A 173 17.97 -5.87 22.29
CA ALA A 173 17.82 -6.72 23.45
C ALA A 173 18.48 -8.04 23.05
N SER A 174 19.53 -8.41 23.77
CA SER A 174 20.26 -9.65 23.59
C SER A 174 19.26 -10.78 23.42
N HIS A 175 19.10 -11.28 22.20
CA HIS A 175 18.55 -12.60 21.99
C HIS A 175 19.50 -13.52 22.75
N THR A 176 19.08 -13.87 23.96
CA THR A 176 19.72 -14.90 24.76
C THR A 176 19.72 -16.13 23.88
N THR A 177 20.89 -16.47 23.36
CA THR A 177 21.16 -17.76 22.74
C THR A 177 20.72 -18.78 23.77
N HIS A 178 19.57 -19.42 23.55
CA HIS A 178 19.22 -20.62 24.31
C HIS A 178 20.22 -21.68 23.87
N THR A 179 21.37 -21.70 24.53
CA THR A 179 22.30 -22.82 24.55
C THR A 179 21.55 -23.95 25.25
N THR A 180 20.81 -24.74 24.48
CA THR A 180 20.20 -25.98 24.97
C THR A 180 21.36 -26.85 25.45
N SER A 181 21.51 -26.92 26.77
CA SER A 181 22.47 -27.78 27.43
C SER A 181 22.19 -29.22 27.01
N ALA A 182 23.09 -29.79 26.22
CA ALA A 182 23.23 -31.22 26.07
C ALA A 182 23.69 -31.80 27.42
N LYS A 183 22.74 -32.23 28.26
CA LYS A 183 23.03 -33.16 29.35
C LYS A 183 23.11 -34.56 28.75
N ALA A 184 24.32 -34.97 28.41
CA ALA A 184 24.69 -36.37 28.30
C ALA A 184 25.47 -36.73 29.57
N LEU A 185 24.82 -37.48 30.46
CA LEU A 185 25.39 -38.39 31.45
C LEU A 185 24.25 -39.19 32.08
#